data_AF-A0A6H1ZNW1-F1
#
_entry.id   AF-A0A6H1ZNW1-F1
#
_cell.length_a   1.000
_cell.length_b   1.000
_cell.length_c   1.000
_cell.angle_alpha   90.00
_cell.angle_beta   90.00
_cell.angle_gamma   90.00
#
_symmetry.space_group_name_H-M   'P 1'
#
loop_
_entity.id
_entity.type
_entity.pdbx_description
1 polymer ?
#
loop_
_entity_poly.entity_id
_entity_poly.type
_entity_poly.pdbx_seq_one_letter_code
_entity_poly.pdbx_strand_id
1 'polypeptide(L)'
;MSILGEQAVTLTRYTSCTVGTDGRGALAGGTATTIMASMQPPTDRQLQRLPEGLRQRVTLMAYTEDALRTTDHMTALPGDRITYRGETYEVGDVKHWPTAGPLPHYEAALTRVDETGGTP
;
A
#
# COMPACT_ATOMS: atom_id res chain seq x y z
N MET A 1 -0.99 -21.97 -5.30
CA MET A 1 -1.68 -22.41 -4.06
C MET A 1 -2.12 -21.12 -3.40
N SER A 2 -3.42 -20.92 -3.16
CA SER A 2 -4.01 -19.57 -3.00
C SER A 2 -4.02 -19.09 -1.54
N ILE A 3 -3.79 -17.80 -1.34
CA ILE A 3 -3.98 -17.14 -0.03
C ILE A 3 -5.48 -17.16 0.31
N LEU A 4 -5.83 -17.34 1.58
CA LEU A 4 -7.23 -17.42 2.00
C LEU A 4 -7.93 -16.05 1.79
N GLY A 5 -9.02 -16.02 1.01
CA GLY A 5 -9.74 -14.79 0.67
C GLY A 5 -9.01 -13.89 -0.35
N GLU A 6 -8.13 -14.48 -1.15
CA GLU A 6 -7.39 -13.81 -2.21
C GLU A 6 -8.31 -13.32 -3.34
N GLN A 7 -8.06 -12.10 -3.80
CA GLN A 7 -8.81 -11.46 -4.86
C GLN A 7 -7.89 -10.59 -5.72
N ALA A 8 -8.29 -10.41 -6.98
CA ALA A 8 -7.60 -9.53 -7.90
C ALA A 8 -7.77 -8.07 -7.45
N VAL A 9 -6.65 -7.38 -7.26
CA VAL A 9 -6.59 -5.95 -6.96
C VAL A 9 -5.63 -5.27 -7.92
N THR A 10 -5.78 -3.97 -8.11
CA THR A 10 -4.90 -3.20 -9.00
C THR A 10 -3.79 -2.56 -8.18
N LEU A 11 -2.56 -3.00 -8.37
CA LEU A 11 -1.35 -2.38 -7.87
C LEU A 11 -0.90 -1.30 -8.84
N THR A 12 -0.72 -0.08 -8.36
CA THR A 12 -0.13 1.04 -9.11
C THR A 12 1.22 1.37 -8.51
N ARG A 13 2.28 1.20 -9.28
CA ARG A 13 3.65 1.54 -8.89
C ARG A 13 4.13 2.75 -9.69
N TYR A 14 4.43 3.84 -9.00
CA TYR A 14 4.95 5.06 -9.62
C TYR A 14 6.47 5.03 -9.69
N THR A 15 7.06 5.61 -10.73
CA THR A 15 8.52 5.63 -10.89
C THR A 15 9.17 6.79 -10.15
N SER A 16 8.45 7.88 -9.94
CA SER A 16 8.97 9.08 -9.28
C SER A 16 7.86 9.94 -8.67
N CYS A 17 8.25 10.79 -7.72
CA CYS A 17 7.46 11.94 -7.29
C CYS A 17 8.20 13.22 -7.72
N THR A 18 7.58 14.04 -8.56
CA THR A 18 8.14 15.31 -9.04
C THR A 18 7.48 16.47 -8.31
N VAL A 19 8.18 17.59 -8.13
CA VAL A 19 7.56 18.80 -7.56
C VAL A 19 6.87 19.56 -8.68
N GLY A 20 5.57 19.74 -8.56
CA GLY A 20 4.73 20.56 -9.43
C GLY A 20 5.05 22.04 -9.32
N THR A 21 4.53 22.83 -10.27
CA THR A 21 4.72 24.30 -10.33
C THR A 21 4.09 25.04 -9.16
N ASP A 22 3.18 24.39 -8.43
CA ASP A 22 2.55 24.84 -7.18
C ASP A 22 3.36 24.48 -5.92
N GLY A 23 4.54 23.87 -6.09
CA GLY A 23 5.40 23.43 -5.00
C GLY A 23 4.94 22.13 -4.31
N ARG A 24 3.92 21.44 -4.85
CA ARG A 24 3.41 20.17 -4.31
C ARG A 24 4.00 18.97 -5.03
N GLY A 25 4.13 17.84 -4.35
CA GLY A 25 4.55 16.59 -4.97
C GLY A 25 3.47 16.02 -5.88
N ALA A 26 3.84 15.65 -7.11
CA ALA A 26 3.02 14.98 -8.10
C ALA A 26 3.63 13.61 -8.43
N LEU A 27 2.81 12.55 -8.38
CA LEU A 27 3.25 11.21 -8.73
C LEU A 27 3.32 11.05 -10.26
N ALA A 28 4.42 10.50 -10.77
CA ALA A 28 4.66 10.34 -12.20
C ALA A 28 5.04 8.89 -12.56
N GLY A 29 4.71 8.50 -13.81
CA GLY A 29 5.08 7.19 -14.37
C GLY A 29 4.43 6.01 -13.65
N GLY A 30 3.15 6.11 -13.29
CA GLY A 30 2.40 5.02 -12.68
C GLY A 30 2.18 3.85 -13.64
N THR A 31 2.63 2.66 -13.28
CA THR A 31 2.30 1.40 -13.96
C THR A 31 1.28 0.65 -13.13
N ALA A 32 0.14 0.32 -13.73
CA ALA A 32 -0.90 -0.48 -13.11
C ALA A 32 -0.74 -1.95 -13.50
N THR A 33 -0.75 -2.84 -12.50
CA THR A 33 -0.67 -4.28 -12.65
C THR A 33 -1.72 -4.95 -11.78
N THR A 34 -2.36 -6.00 -12.28
CA THR A 34 -3.25 -6.82 -11.47
C THR A 34 -2.43 -7.79 -10.64
N ILE A 35 -2.59 -7.73 -9.31
CA ILE A 35 -1.98 -8.67 -8.36
C ILE A 35 -3.06 -9.41 -7.59
N MET A 36 -2.69 -10.53 -6.98
CA MET A 36 -3.59 -11.29 -6.12
C MET A 36 -3.26 -10.99 -4.66
N ALA A 37 -4.25 -10.47 -3.91
CA ALA A 37 -4.06 -10.11 -2.52
C ALA A 37 -5.28 -10.47 -1.67
N SER A 38 -5.05 -10.85 -0.41
CA SER A 38 -6.10 -10.97 0.60
C SER A 38 -6.19 -9.68 1.40
N MET A 39 -7.38 -9.06 1.39
CA MET A 39 -7.63 -7.76 2.02
C MET A 39 -8.44 -7.96 3.28
N GLN A 40 -7.89 -7.63 4.44
CA GLN A 40 -8.50 -7.93 5.74
C GLN A 40 -8.55 -6.67 6.61
N PRO A 41 -9.57 -6.51 7.47
CA PRO A 41 -9.55 -5.48 8.50
C PRO A 41 -8.33 -5.68 9.43
N PRO A 42 -7.64 -4.60 9.85
CA PRO A 42 -6.52 -4.73 10.77
C PRO A 42 -6.99 -5.23 12.13
N THR A 43 -6.21 -6.12 12.74
CA THR A 43 -6.42 -6.52 14.14
C THR A 43 -5.76 -5.52 15.10
N ASP A 44 -6.25 -5.43 16.36
CA ASP A 44 -5.68 -4.53 17.38
C ASP A 44 -4.17 -4.71 17.57
N ARG A 45 -3.68 -5.96 17.46
CA ARG A 45 -2.25 -6.28 17.58
C ARG A 45 -1.43 -5.73 16.42
N GLN A 46 -1.98 -5.68 15.22
CA GLN A 46 -1.31 -5.11 14.05
C GLN A 46 -1.31 -3.59 14.12
N LEU A 47 -2.41 -2.99 14.55
CA LEU A 47 -2.47 -1.55 14.82
C LEU A 47 -1.40 -1.13 15.83
N GLN A 48 -1.20 -1.89 16.91
CA GLN A 48 -0.16 -1.58 17.90
C GLN A 48 1.27 -1.54 17.35
N ARG A 49 1.56 -2.23 16.24
CA ARG A 49 2.90 -2.20 15.61
C ARG A 49 3.17 -0.90 14.86
N LEU A 50 2.12 -0.19 14.48
CA LEU A 50 2.24 1.03 13.71
C LEU A 50 2.48 2.24 14.64
N PRO A 51 3.19 3.28 14.17
CA PRO A 51 3.27 4.56 14.86
C PRO A 51 1.88 5.12 15.16
N GLU A 52 1.69 5.79 16.31
CA GLU A 52 0.38 6.26 16.76
C GLU A 52 -0.39 7.08 15.70
N GLY A 53 0.30 7.94 14.96
CA GLY A 53 -0.31 8.75 13.89
C GLY A 53 -0.83 7.94 12.70
N LEU A 54 -0.31 6.72 12.48
CA LEU A 54 -0.75 5.82 11.42
C LEU A 54 -1.85 4.86 11.90
N ARG A 55 -1.89 4.52 13.20
CA ARG A 55 -2.92 3.62 13.77
C ARG A 55 -4.34 4.07 13.51
N GLN A 56 -4.59 5.38 13.56
CA GLN A 56 -5.90 5.96 13.33
C GLN A 56 -6.28 6.05 11.85
N ARG A 57 -5.33 5.86 10.93
CA ARG A 57 -5.50 6.04 9.48
C ARG A 57 -5.52 4.72 8.72
N VAL A 58 -4.95 3.66 9.28
CA VAL A 58 -4.92 2.33 8.64
C VAL A 58 -6.32 1.77 8.57
N THR A 59 -6.71 1.40 7.34
CA THR A 59 -8.06 0.91 7.04
C THR A 59 -8.05 -0.59 6.76
N LEU A 60 -6.97 -1.11 6.16
CA LEU A 60 -6.87 -2.51 5.71
C LEU A 60 -5.44 -3.04 5.88
N MET A 61 -5.34 -4.36 6.00
CA MET A 61 -4.12 -5.14 5.82
C MET A 61 -4.21 -5.91 4.51
N ALA A 62 -3.15 -5.86 3.70
CA ALA A 62 -3.01 -6.67 2.49
C ALA A 62 -2.00 -7.79 2.71
N TYR A 63 -2.35 -8.99 2.25
CA TYR A 63 -1.46 -10.14 2.20
C TYR A 63 -1.29 -10.58 0.76
N THR A 64 -0.06 -10.61 0.27
CA THR A 64 0.25 -10.89 -1.14
C THR A 64 1.59 -11.62 -1.27
N GLU A 65 1.76 -12.40 -2.33
CA GLU A 65 3.06 -12.97 -2.71
C GLU A 65 3.91 -11.94 -3.47
N ASP A 66 3.27 -10.97 -4.13
CA ASP A 66 3.94 -9.89 -4.85
C ASP A 66 4.62 -8.90 -3.90
N ALA A 67 5.86 -8.54 -4.19
CA ALA A 67 6.60 -7.58 -3.39
C ALA A 67 6.00 -6.18 -3.51
N LEU A 68 5.65 -5.59 -2.36
CA LEU A 68 5.12 -4.22 -2.24
C LEU A 68 6.22 -3.26 -1.79
N ARG A 69 6.10 -2.00 -2.22
CA ARG A 69 7.04 -0.91 -1.90
C ARG A 69 6.35 0.15 -1.03
N THR A 70 7.01 0.55 0.05
CA THR A 70 6.62 1.72 0.87
C THR A 70 7.22 3.00 0.30
N THR A 71 6.69 4.15 0.71
CA THR A 71 7.28 5.45 0.37
C THR A 71 8.68 5.58 0.99
N ASP A 72 9.66 5.97 0.17
CA ASP A 72 11.01 6.32 0.59
C ASP A 72 11.26 7.81 0.34
N HIS A 73 11.29 8.57 1.43
CA HIS A 73 11.50 10.01 1.42
C HIS A 73 12.94 10.41 1.08
N MET A 74 13.92 9.53 1.26
CA MET A 74 15.32 9.82 0.98
C MET A 74 15.61 9.73 -0.52
N THR A 75 14.92 8.84 -1.23
CA THR A 75 15.09 8.62 -2.67
C THR A 75 13.97 9.22 -3.53
N ALA A 76 13.01 9.92 -2.90
CA ALA A 76 11.80 10.44 -3.55
C ALA A 76 11.01 9.37 -4.32
N LEU A 77 11.10 8.12 -3.87
CA LEU A 77 10.36 7.00 -4.43
C LEU A 77 9.01 6.90 -3.72
N PRO A 78 7.90 7.10 -4.43
CA PRO A 78 6.57 6.98 -3.83
C PRO A 78 6.23 5.53 -3.47
N GLY A 79 5.39 5.35 -2.45
CA GLY A 79 4.85 4.05 -2.11
C GLY A 79 3.95 3.50 -3.21
N ASP A 80 3.78 2.19 -3.22
CA ASP A 80 2.79 1.55 -4.07
C ASP A 80 1.37 1.92 -3.62
N ARG A 81 0.45 2.00 -4.59
CA ARG A 81 -0.97 2.19 -4.33
C ARG A 81 -1.77 0.97 -4.75
N ILE A 82 -2.74 0.56 -3.95
CA ILE A 82 -3.64 -0.56 -4.25
C ILE A 82 -5.04 -0.01 -4.40
N THR A 83 -5.69 -0.30 -5.52
CA THR A 83 -7.10 0.01 -5.74
C THR A 83 -7.94 -1.22 -5.43
N TYR A 84 -8.85 -1.08 -4.48
CA TYR A 84 -9.71 -2.15 -3.98
C TYR A 84 -11.11 -1.61 -3.68
N ARG A 85 -12.15 -2.23 -4.27
CA ARG A 85 -13.56 -1.80 -4.14
C ARG A 85 -13.83 -0.34 -4.52
N GLY A 86 -13.12 0.16 -5.54
CA GLY A 86 -13.26 1.54 -6.01
C GLY A 86 -12.55 2.58 -5.14
N GLU A 87 -11.86 2.15 -4.09
CA GLU A 87 -11.08 3.01 -3.20
C GLU A 87 -9.59 2.78 -3.43
N THR A 88 -8.78 3.83 -3.33
CA THR A 88 -7.33 3.76 -3.46
C THR A 88 -6.67 3.84 -2.09
N TYR A 89 -5.73 2.93 -1.86
CA TYR A 89 -4.98 2.83 -0.62
C TYR A 89 -3.49 2.93 -0.91
N GLU A 90 -2.72 3.60 -0.05
CA GLU A 90 -1.27 3.66 -0.12
C GLU A 90 -0.64 2.69 0.87
N VAL A 91 0.43 2.03 0.42
CA VAL A 91 1.23 1.10 1.20
C VAL A 91 2.13 1.90 2.15
N GLY A 92 1.78 1.89 3.44
CA GLY A 92 2.49 2.65 4.46
C GLY A 92 3.59 1.85 5.18
N ASP A 93 3.36 0.56 5.40
CA ASP A 93 4.33 -0.34 6.04
C ASP A 93 4.27 -1.70 5.34
N VAL A 94 5.42 -2.35 5.15
CA VAL A 94 5.53 -3.67 4.55
C VAL A 94 6.41 -4.54 5.41
N LYS A 95 5.89 -5.70 5.78
CA LYS A 95 6.61 -6.75 6.47
C LYS A 95 6.71 -7.98 5.58
N HIS A 96 7.93 -8.39 5.30
CA HIS A 96 8.20 -9.63 4.60
C HIS A 96 8.29 -10.79 5.61
N TRP A 97 7.54 -11.86 5.34
CA TRP A 97 7.55 -13.08 6.14
C TRP A 97 8.16 -14.23 5.33
N PRO A 98 9.50 -14.35 5.32
CA PRO A 98 10.18 -15.37 4.51
C PRO A 98 9.99 -16.80 5.02
N THR A 99 9.61 -17.01 6.29
CA THR A 99 9.66 -18.37 6.90
C THR A 99 8.70 -18.62 8.07
N ALA A 100 7.78 -17.70 8.40
CA ALA A 100 7.00 -17.77 9.65
C ALA A 100 5.55 -18.28 9.48
N GLY A 101 5.28 -19.05 8.43
CA GLY A 101 3.96 -19.64 8.14
C GLY A 101 4.05 -20.69 7.03
N PRO A 102 2.93 -21.31 6.63
CA PRO A 102 2.94 -22.34 5.58
C PRO A 102 3.42 -21.82 4.21
N LEU A 103 3.47 -20.50 3.97
CA LEU A 103 3.91 -19.89 2.70
C LEU A 103 4.64 -18.53 2.91
N PRO A 104 5.67 -18.20 2.10
CA PRO A 104 6.28 -16.88 2.05
C PRO A 104 5.29 -15.84 1.55
N HIS A 105 5.15 -14.73 2.25
CA HIS A 105 4.22 -13.65 1.85
C HIS A 105 4.66 -12.29 2.40
N TYR A 106 4.11 -11.24 1.83
CA TYR A 106 4.20 -9.86 2.30
C TYR A 106 2.91 -9.48 3.03
N GLU A 107 3.06 -8.86 4.18
CA GLU A 107 1.98 -8.22 4.94
C GLU A 107 2.17 -6.71 4.81
N ALA A 108 1.16 -5.99 4.34
CA ALA A 108 1.22 -4.54 4.16
C ALA A 108 0.09 -3.81 4.88
N ALA A 109 0.43 -2.73 5.57
CA ALA A 109 -0.55 -1.83 6.17
C ALA A 109 -0.98 -0.78 5.16
N LEU A 110 -2.29 -0.68 4.94
CA LEU A 110 -2.88 0.18 3.93
C LEU A 110 -3.67 1.33 4.56
N THR A 111 -3.36 2.54 4.09
CA THR A 111 -4.07 3.76 4.47
C THR A 111 -4.86 4.26 3.28
N ARG A 112 -6.14 4.57 3.45
CA ARG A 112 -6.93 5.14 2.36
C ARG A 112 -6.35 6.49 1.95
N VAL A 113 -6.11 6.67 0.66
CA VAL A 113 -5.76 7.97 0.09
C VAL A 113 -7.05 8.58 -0.40
N ASP A 114 -7.55 9.57 0.32
CA ASP A 114 -8.59 10.41 -0.24
C ASP A 114 -7.93 11.22 -1.36
N GLU A 115 -8.38 11.10 -2.61
CA GLU A 115 -8.00 12.00 -3.72
C GLU A 115 -8.49 13.45 -3.50
N THR A 116 -8.74 13.87 -2.25
CA THR A 116 -9.12 15.24 -1.92
C THR A 116 -7.84 16.06 -1.74
N GLY A 117 -7.14 16.29 -2.85
CA GLY A 117 -5.80 16.88 -2.81
C GLY A 117 -5.34 17.54 -4.09
N GLY A 118 -6.24 18.20 -4.85
CA GLY A 118 -5.82 19.24 -5.80
C GLY A 118 -6.51 19.20 -7.17
N THR A 119 -7.66 19.87 -7.29
CA THR A 119 -8.11 20.49 -8.55
C THR A 119 -9.05 21.64 -8.20
N PRO A 120 -9.05 22.79 -8.89
CA PRO A 120 -7.97 23.50 -9.60
C PRO A 120 -7.39 24.68 -8.80
#